data_AF-A0A5E8AW52-F1
#
_entry.id   AF-A0A5E8AW52-F1
#
_cell.length_a   1.000
_cell.length_b   1.000
_cell.length_c   1.000
_cell.angle_alpha   90.00
_cell.angle_beta   90.00
_cell.angle_gamma   90.00
#
_symmetry.space_group_name_H-M   'P 1'
#
loop_
_entity.id
_entity.type
_entity.pdbx_description
1 polymer ?
#
loop_
_entity_poly.entity_id
_entity_poly.type
_entity_poly.pdbx_seq_one_letter_code
_entity_poly.pdbx_strand_id
1 'polypeptide(L)'
;MTELANFIRINEDNTISGNIASISYDLDITGEPFTSTNAKAPVYRLFAKSPRGRRIEVGGIWQKKNQSGGDYLSLSVNTGHGRLNANLGRFPGQDDEDLMAVIPWD
;
A
#
# COMPACT_ATOMS: atom_id res chain seq x y z
N MET A 1 -17.35 3.57 14.94
CA MET A 1 -16.56 3.54 13.68
C MET A 1 -15.62 2.37 13.83
N THR A 2 -15.69 1.37 12.95
CA THR A 2 -14.68 0.31 12.92
C THR A 2 -13.37 0.95 12.47
N GLU A 3 -12.37 0.98 13.35
CA GLU A 3 -11.00 1.37 12.99
C GLU A 3 -10.48 0.29 12.02
N LEU A 4 -10.50 0.59 10.72
CA LEU A 4 -9.98 -0.31 9.70
C LEU A 4 -8.46 -0.39 9.89
N ALA A 5 -7.92 -1.60 9.89
CA ALA A 5 -6.49 -1.85 9.91
C ALA A 5 -6.08 -2.62 8.65
N ASN A 6 -4.81 -2.51 8.26
CA ASN A 6 -4.24 -3.25 7.13
C ASN A 6 -5.02 -3.05 5.82
N PHE A 7 -5.16 -1.80 5.43
CA PHE A 7 -5.85 -1.41 4.21
C PHE A 7 -5.07 -0.36 3.42
N ILE A 8 -5.33 -0.31 2.12
CA ILE A 8 -4.91 0.75 1.21
C ILE A 8 -6.16 1.22 0.48
N ARG A 9 -6.39 2.53 0.44
CA ARG A 9 -7.40 3.19 -0.37
C ARG A 9 -6.75 4.03 -1.45
N ILE A 10 -7.15 3.84 -2.70
CA ILE A 10 -6.85 4.78 -3.78
C ILE A 10 -7.97 5.81 -3.79
N ASN A 11 -7.67 7.05 -3.44
CA ASN A 11 -8.68 8.11 -3.38
C ASN A 11 -9.02 8.59 -4.80
N GLU A 12 -10.13 9.31 -4.95
CA GLU A 12 -10.59 9.85 -6.25
C GLU A 12 -9.53 10.74 -6.95
N ASP A 13 -8.66 11.40 -6.18
CA ASP A 13 -7.56 12.24 -6.68
C ASP A 13 -6.27 11.45 -6.97
N ASN A 14 -6.33 10.11 -6.95
CA ASN A 14 -5.22 9.17 -7.04
C ASN A 14 -4.19 9.28 -5.90
N THR A 15 -4.48 9.96 -4.79
CA THR A 15 -3.65 9.83 -3.59
C THR A 15 -3.94 8.51 -2.89
N ILE A 16 -2.99 8.06 -2.07
CA ILE A 16 -3.19 6.88 -1.23
C ILE A 16 -3.46 7.31 0.21
N SER A 17 -4.46 6.70 0.84
CA SER A 17 -4.63 6.67 2.29
C SER A 17 -4.67 5.23 2.76
N GLY A 18 -4.09 4.91 3.92
CA GLY A 18 -4.04 3.54 4.37
C GLY A 18 -3.41 3.36 5.73
N ASN A 19 -3.45 2.12 6.19
CA ASN A 19 -2.86 1.68 7.44
C ASN A 19 -2.17 0.33 7.24
N ILE A 20 -1.00 0.15 7.84
CA ILE A 20 -0.32 -1.14 7.94
C ILE A 20 0.07 -1.35 9.41
N ALA A 21 -0.52 -2.37 10.03
CA ALA A 21 -0.40 -2.64 11.44
C ALA A 21 -0.03 -4.10 11.71
N SER A 22 0.75 -4.30 12.77
CA SER A 22 1.09 -5.58 13.36
C SER A 22 1.05 -5.45 14.88
N ILE A 23 1.37 -6.55 15.59
CA ILE A 23 1.49 -6.54 17.05
C ILE A 23 2.58 -5.55 17.53
N SER A 24 3.56 -5.22 16.68
CA SER A 24 4.73 -4.42 17.05
C SER A 24 4.73 -2.98 16.53
N TYR A 25 3.87 -2.67 15.56
CA TYR A 25 3.83 -1.35 14.92
C TYR A 25 2.45 -1.06 14.35
N ASP A 26 2.13 0.22 14.24
CA ASP A 26 0.90 0.70 13.65
C ASP A 26 1.22 1.96 12.84
N LEU A 27 1.17 1.86 11.52
CA LEU A 27 1.70 2.86 10.61
C LEU A 27 0.61 3.40 9.68
N ASP A 28 0.34 4.70 9.77
CA ASP A 28 -0.38 5.42 8.73
C ASP A 28 0.47 5.49 7.46
N ILE A 29 -0.13 5.11 6.34
CA ILE A 29 0.47 5.14 5.02
C ILE A 29 -0.25 6.17 4.16
N THR A 30 0.53 7.02 3.51
CA THR A 30 0.07 7.94 2.47
C THR A 30 0.83 7.67 1.19
N GLY A 31 0.34 8.14 0.05
CA GLY A 31 1.03 7.93 -1.21
C GLY A 31 0.57 8.86 -2.32
N GLU A 32 1.38 8.92 -3.36
CA GLU A 32 1.15 9.74 -4.54
C GLU A 32 1.50 8.97 -5.81
N PRO A 33 0.83 9.25 -6.95
CA PRO A 33 1.14 8.62 -8.22
C PRO A 33 2.60 8.85 -8.62
N PHE A 34 3.20 7.85 -9.26
CA PHE A 34 4.56 7.95 -9.77
C PHE A 34 4.63 7.49 -11.22
N THR A 35 5.12 8.39 -12.07
CA THR A 35 5.34 8.14 -13.49
C THR A 35 6.82 7.95 -13.75
N SER A 36 7.18 6.86 -14.42
CA SER A 36 8.56 6.56 -14.80
C SER A 36 8.61 5.91 -16.18
N THR A 37 9.72 6.13 -16.90
CA THR A 37 10.03 5.38 -18.13
C THR A 37 10.52 3.97 -17.86
N ASN A 38 10.87 3.64 -16.61
CA ASN A 38 11.26 2.29 -16.21
C ASN A 38 10.00 1.44 -15.94
N ALA A 39 9.77 0.42 -16.76
CA ALA A 39 8.64 -0.50 -16.62
C ALA A 39 8.59 -1.28 -15.29
N LYS A 40 9.71 -1.32 -14.54
CA LYS A 40 9.78 -1.96 -13.20
C LYS A 40 9.58 -0.98 -12.05
N ALA A 41 9.36 0.31 -12.33
CA ALA A 41 9.09 1.31 -11.32
C ALA A 41 7.71 1.07 -10.66
N PRO A 42 7.52 1.53 -9.41
CA PRO A 42 6.19 1.56 -8.82
C PRO A 42 5.29 2.52 -9.60
N VAL A 43 3.98 2.31 -9.50
CA VAL A 43 2.94 3.23 -9.97
C VAL A 43 2.51 4.24 -8.89
N TYR A 44 2.80 3.93 -7.62
CA TYR A 44 2.65 4.86 -6.49
C TYR A 44 3.87 4.81 -5.58
N ARG A 45 4.31 5.97 -5.07
CA ARG A 45 5.27 6.05 -3.97
C ARG A 45 4.52 6.14 -2.65
N LEU A 46 5.00 5.41 -1.65
CA LEU A 46 4.38 5.35 -0.33
C LEU A 46 5.25 6.05 0.71
N PHE A 47 4.60 6.73 1.63
CA PHE A 47 5.20 7.54 2.67
C PHE A 47 4.56 7.28 4.01
N ALA A 48 5.37 7.39 5.06
CA ALA A 48 4.94 7.40 6.45
C ALA A 48 5.58 8.58 7.19
N LYS A 49 5.19 8.80 8.44
CA LYS A 49 5.83 9.78 9.32
C LYS A 49 6.85 9.08 10.22
N SER A 50 8.06 9.62 10.28
CA SER A 50 9.03 9.25 11.31
C SER A 50 8.54 9.67 12.71
N PRO A 51 9.15 9.19 13.82
CA PRO A 51 8.77 9.61 15.18
C PRO A 51 8.83 11.13 15.43
N ARG A 52 9.56 11.88 14.60
CA ARG A 52 9.61 13.35 14.64
C ARG A 52 8.62 14.04 13.69
N GLY A 53 7.67 13.29 13.12
CA GLY A 53 6.64 13.79 12.21
C GLY A 53 7.10 14.09 10.78
N ARG A 54 8.34 13.75 10.41
CA ARG A 54 8.85 13.98 9.04
C ARG A 54 8.27 12.95 8.08
N ARG A 55 7.72 13.41 6.95
CA ARG A 55 7.31 12.54 5.82
C ARG A 55 8.56 11.90 5.23
N ILE A 56 8.58 10.57 5.17
CA ILE A 56 9.66 9.77 4.60
C ILE A 56 9.06 8.77 3.62
N GLU A 57 9.74 8.54 2.50
CA GLU A 57 9.37 7.47 1.57
C GLU A 57 9.73 6.12 2.21
N VAL A 58 8.80 5.18 2.19
CA VAL A 58 8.94 3.87 2.82
C VAL A 58 8.76 2.73 1.84
N GLY A 59 8.28 2.99 0.63
CA GLY A 59 7.99 1.93 -0.33
C GLY A 59 7.19 2.38 -1.53
N GLY A 60 6.51 1.43 -2.16
CA GLY A 60 5.69 1.69 -3.33
C GLY A 60 4.60 0.66 -3.55
N ILE A 61 3.75 0.95 -4.53
CA ILE A 61 2.79 0.01 -5.12
C ILE A 61 3.17 -0.21 -6.57
N TRP A 62 3.17 -1.45 -7.01
CA TRP A 62 3.44 -1.87 -8.38
C TRP A 62 2.20 -2.51 -8.98
N GLN A 63 1.91 -2.19 -10.24
CA GLN A 63 0.98 -2.96 -11.05
C GLN A 63 1.74 -4.12 -11.70
N LYS A 64 1.26 -5.34 -11.51
CA LYS A 64 1.86 -6.59 -12.00
C LYS A 64 0.82 -7.42 -12.73
N LYS A 65 1.28 -8.40 -13.51
CA LYS A 65 0.43 -9.41 -14.17
C LYS A 65 0.59 -10.77 -13.51
N ASN A 66 -0.53 -11.44 -13.24
CA ASN A 66 -0.54 -12.82 -12.77
C ASN A 66 -0.28 -13.81 -13.92
N GLN A 67 -0.19 -15.10 -13.63
CA GLN A 67 0.11 -16.13 -14.64
C GLN A 67 -0.95 -16.22 -15.75
N SER A 68 -2.19 -15.82 -15.48
CA SER A 68 -3.30 -15.76 -16.44
C SER A 68 -3.39 -14.42 -17.18
N GLY A 69 -2.45 -13.49 -16.96
CA GLY A 69 -2.39 -12.18 -17.61
C GLY A 69 -3.24 -11.08 -16.95
N GLY A 70 -3.96 -11.41 -15.87
CA GLY A 70 -4.76 -10.45 -15.10
C GLY A 70 -3.89 -9.50 -14.28
N ASP A 71 -4.28 -8.22 -14.24
CA ASP A 71 -3.57 -7.21 -13.47
C ASP A 71 -3.86 -7.33 -11.97
N TYR A 72 -2.84 -7.09 -11.15
CA TYR A 72 -2.97 -7.00 -9.69
C TYR A 72 -1.98 -5.98 -9.14
N LEU A 73 -2.31 -5.43 -7.96
CA LEU A 73 -1.43 -4.52 -7.26
C LEU A 73 -0.63 -5.26 -6.20
N SER A 74 0.66 -4.96 -6.13
CA SER A 74 1.59 -5.48 -5.14
C SER A 74 2.26 -4.32 -4.42
N LEU A 75 2.43 -4.44 -3.11
CA LEU A 75 3.02 -3.44 -2.23
C LEU A 75 4.32 -3.97 -1.64
N SER A 76 5.31 -3.09 -1.49
CA SER A 76 6.49 -3.35 -0.67
C SER A 76 6.80 -2.11 0.17
N VAL A 77 6.89 -2.28 1.49
CA VAL A 77 7.10 -1.19 2.46
C VAL A 77 8.17 -1.60 3.47
N ASN A 78 9.08 -0.69 3.79
CA ASN A 78 9.97 -0.80 4.94
C ASN A 78 9.27 -0.26 6.18
N THR A 79 9.00 -1.13 7.15
CA THR A 79 8.26 -0.79 8.38
C THR A 79 9.19 -0.31 9.51
N GLY A 80 10.51 -0.24 9.27
CA GLY A 80 11.51 -0.07 10.32
C GLY A 80 11.85 -1.35 11.08
N HIS A 81 10.97 -2.36 11.03
CA HIS A 81 11.17 -3.70 11.61
C HIS A 81 11.51 -4.77 10.57
N GLY A 82 11.49 -4.40 9.29
CA GLY A 82 11.72 -5.30 8.16
C GLY A 82 11.04 -4.76 6.90
N ARG A 83 11.15 -5.52 5.82
CA ARG A 83 10.37 -5.28 4.61
C ARG A 83 9.12 -6.12 4.66
N LEU A 84 7.96 -5.48 4.54
CA LEU A 84 6.69 -6.13 4.28
C LEU A 84 6.45 -6.16 2.78
N ASN A 85 6.21 -7.34 2.23
CA ASN A 85 5.66 -7.48 0.89
C ASN A 85 4.22 -7.98 0.98
N ALA A 86 3.35 -7.45 0.13
CA ALA A 86 1.94 -7.79 0.13
C ALA A 86 1.35 -7.72 -1.27
N ASN A 87 0.21 -8.38 -1.44
CA ASN A 87 -0.69 -8.11 -2.55
C ASN A 87 -1.87 -7.29 -2.01
N LEU A 88 -2.46 -6.46 -2.87
CA LEU A 88 -3.68 -5.74 -2.56
C LEU A 88 -4.85 -6.49 -3.20
N GLY A 89 -5.84 -6.82 -2.38
CA GLY A 89 -7.07 -7.48 -2.82
C GLY A 89 -8.29 -6.74 -2.30
N ARG A 90 -9.49 -7.10 -2.79
CA ARG A 90 -10.74 -6.49 -2.32
C ARG A 90 -10.85 -6.58 -0.80
N PHE A 91 -11.20 -5.47 -0.14
CA PHE A 91 -11.40 -5.48 1.30
C PHE A 91 -12.65 -6.31 1.68
N PRO A 92 -12.57 -7.22 2.67
CA PRO A 92 -13.69 -8.11 3.00
C PRO A 92 -14.95 -7.36 3.46
N GLY A 93 -16.11 -7.81 2.98
CA GLY A 93 -17.41 -7.33 3.46
C GLY A 93 -17.79 -5.91 3.02
N GLN A 94 -17.13 -5.37 1.99
CA GLN A 94 -17.46 -4.07 1.40
C GLN A 94 -17.50 -4.15 -0.13
N ASP A 95 -18.35 -3.31 -0.73
CA ASP A 95 -18.48 -3.15 -2.18
C ASP A 95 -17.61 -2.01 -2.74
N ASP A 96 -16.79 -1.39 -1.89
CA ASP A 96 -15.85 -0.33 -2.26
C ASP A 96 -14.60 -0.93 -2.91
N GLU A 97 -14.49 -0.81 -4.23
CA GLU A 97 -13.35 -1.34 -5.00
C GLU A 97 -12.06 -0.54 -4.77
N ASP A 98 -12.19 0.71 -4.30
CA ASP A 98 -11.05 1.57 -4.00
C ASP A 98 -10.44 1.24 -2.64
N LEU A 99 -11.16 0.53 -1.77
CA LEU A 99 -10.67 0.00 -0.50
C LEU A 99 -10.14 -1.43 -0.67
N MET A 100 -8.84 -1.58 -0.47
CA MET A 100 -8.15 -2.85 -0.60
C MET A 100 -7.57 -3.33 0.72
N ALA A 101 -7.64 -4.63 0.98
CA ALA A 101 -6.92 -5.28 2.07
C ALA A 101 -5.43 -5.44 1.71
N VAL A 102 -4.57 -5.25 2.71
CA VAL A 102 -3.15 -5.60 2.63
C VAL A 102 -3.02 -7.07 3.01
N ILE A 103 -2.58 -7.91 2.06
CA ILE A 103 -2.43 -9.36 2.24
C ILE A 103 -0.93 -9.69 2.19
N PRO A 104 -0.26 -9.80 3.35
CA PRO A 104 1.17 -10.10 3.41
C PRO A 104 1.53 -11.47 2.85
N TRP A 105 2.75 -11.59 2.34
CA TRP A 105 3.36 -12.86 1.96
C TRP A 105 4.87 -12.80 2.20
N ASP A 106 5.46 -13.99 2.38
CA ASP A 106 6.89 -14.20 2.61
C ASP A 106 7.65 -14.56 1.32
#